data_AF-A0A957NWZ6-F1
#
_entry.id   AF-A0A957NWZ6-F1
#
_cell.length_a   1.000
_cell.length_b   1.000
_cell.length_c   1.000
_cell.angle_alpha   90.00
_cell.angle_beta   90.00
_cell.angle_gamma   90.00
#
_symmetry.space_group_name_H-M   'P 1'
#
loop_
_entity.id
_entity.type
_entity.pdbx_description
1 polymer ?
#
loop_
_entity_poly.entity_id
_entity_poly.type
_entity_poly.pdbx_seq_one_letter_code
_entity_poly.pdbx_strand_id
1 'polypeptide(L)'
;MFNQPNRAVGIVGYGAYVPRFRLPGSEISRVWTEGNSRSPIREKAVPGKDEDTATMSIEAARNALARAQIDPQLLRAVWVGSESHPYAVKPTGTIVAEAIGATPVTLAADWQFACKAGTEATQAAIGFVGSGMGDYALSIGMDTAQGRPGDALEYTAGAGGAAYIIGPAEQACALIQRTGSYVSDTTDFWRRPTTHYPSHAERFSGDPGYFGHVVPAAAA
;
A
#
# COMPACT_ATOMS: atom_id res chain seq x y z
N MET A 1 11.81 16.30 -13.11
CA MET A 1 12.85 15.34 -13.57
C MET A 1 12.32 13.96 -13.26
N PHE A 2 12.09 13.13 -14.27
CA PHE A 2 11.58 11.79 -14.07
C PHE A 2 12.71 10.83 -13.69
N ASN A 3 12.42 9.91 -12.78
CA ASN A 3 13.31 8.79 -12.48
C ASN A 3 13.18 7.76 -13.60
N GLN A 4 14.32 7.26 -14.07
CA GLN A 4 14.39 6.21 -15.07
C GLN A 4 15.47 5.21 -14.64
N PRO A 5 15.16 3.89 -14.60
CA PRO A 5 16.15 2.89 -14.24
C PRO A 5 17.17 2.67 -15.38
N ASN A 6 18.40 2.28 -15.04
CA ASN A 6 19.45 1.99 -16.03
C ASN A 6 19.11 0.75 -16.86
N ARG A 7 18.70 -0.33 -16.19
CA ARG A 7 18.10 -1.52 -16.80
C ARG A 7 16.60 -1.32 -16.92
N ALA A 8 16.01 -1.68 -18.06
CA ALA A 8 14.56 -1.66 -18.21
C ALA A 8 13.89 -2.66 -17.27
N VAL A 9 12.84 -2.22 -16.57
CA VAL A 9 12.09 -3.04 -15.61
C VAL A 9 10.59 -2.96 -15.85
N GLY A 10 9.85 -3.88 -15.27
CA GLY A 10 8.40 -3.87 -15.28
C GLY A 10 7.79 -4.74 -14.20
N ILE A 11 6.47 -4.82 -14.19
CA ILE A 11 5.70 -5.69 -13.29
C ILE A 11 5.68 -7.08 -13.91
N VAL A 12 6.30 -8.06 -13.27
CA VAL A 12 6.33 -9.47 -13.71
C VAL A 12 5.25 -10.30 -13.02
N GLY A 13 4.76 -9.86 -11.86
CA GLY A 13 3.65 -10.48 -11.15
C GLY A 13 2.91 -9.49 -10.28
N TYR A 14 1.63 -9.74 -10.04
CA TYR A 14 0.78 -8.89 -9.22
C TYR A 14 -0.26 -9.70 -8.44
N GLY A 15 -0.67 -9.16 -7.31
CA GLY A 15 -1.69 -9.75 -6.47
C GLY A 15 -2.42 -8.68 -5.68
N ALA A 16 -3.63 -8.99 -5.27
CA ALA A 16 -4.42 -8.09 -4.42
C ALA A 16 -5.11 -8.92 -3.35
N TYR A 17 -5.43 -8.25 -2.24
CA TYR A 17 -6.29 -8.82 -1.22
C TYR A 17 -7.25 -7.74 -0.74
N VAL A 18 -8.51 -8.12 -0.63
CA VAL A 18 -9.56 -7.29 -0.02
C VAL A 18 -10.32 -8.22 0.92
N PRO A 19 -10.49 -7.89 2.21
CA PRO A 19 -11.23 -8.70 3.16
C PRO A 19 -12.62 -9.08 2.64
N ARG A 20 -13.23 -10.11 3.21
CA ARG A 20 -14.58 -10.53 2.80
C ARG A 20 -15.69 -9.69 3.43
N PHE A 21 -15.51 -9.22 4.67
CA PHE A 21 -16.58 -8.53 5.38
C PHE A 21 -16.82 -7.12 4.82
N ARG A 22 -18.09 -6.70 4.80
CA ARG A 22 -18.54 -5.41 4.26
C ARG A 22 -19.39 -4.68 5.29
N LEU A 23 -19.16 -3.39 5.45
CA LEU A 23 -20.01 -2.50 6.23
C LEU A 23 -20.72 -1.54 5.27
N PRO A 24 -22.05 -1.63 5.11
CA PRO A 24 -22.80 -0.70 4.29
C PRO A 24 -22.69 0.72 4.84
N GLY A 25 -22.52 1.69 3.94
CA GLY A 25 -22.48 3.10 4.32
C GLY A 25 -23.82 3.58 4.90
N SER A 26 -24.93 2.96 4.50
CA SER A 26 -26.25 3.19 5.09
C SER A 26 -26.33 2.81 6.57
N GLU A 27 -25.59 1.77 7.01
CA GLU A 27 -25.56 1.39 8.42
C GLU A 27 -24.80 2.40 9.28
N ILE A 28 -23.71 2.95 8.77
CA ILE A 28 -22.96 4.04 9.43
C ILE A 28 -23.88 5.26 9.59
N SER A 29 -24.60 5.65 8.53
CA SER A 29 -25.57 6.75 8.57
C SER A 29 -26.73 6.49 9.53
N ARG A 30 -27.26 5.26 9.56
CA ARG A 30 -28.32 4.86 10.50
C ARG A 30 -27.88 5.02 11.95
N VAL A 31 -26.66 4.61 12.29
CA VAL A 31 -26.14 4.67 13.67
C VAL A 31 -25.84 6.11 14.10
N TRP A 32 -25.19 6.92 13.26
CA TRP A 32 -24.69 8.24 13.66
C TRP A 32 -25.63 9.40 13.34
N THR A 33 -26.56 9.23 12.40
CA THR A 33 -27.43 10.32 11.92
C THR A 33 -28.90 9.93 11.79
N GLU A 34 -29.28 8.75 12.31
CA GLU A 34 -30.63 8.18 12.18
C GLU A 34 -31.09 8.06 10.72
N GLY A 35 -30.14 7.90 9.79
CA GLY A 35 -30.41 7.81 8.35
C GLY A 35 -30.60 9.16 7.64
N ASN A 36 -30.44 10.28 8.35
CA ASN A 36 -30.61 11.62 7.77
C ASN A 36 -29.41 12.09 6.93
N SER A 37 -28.25 11.43 7.02
CA SER A 37 -27.11 11.70 6.16
C SER A 37 -27.01 10.72 4.99
N ARG A 38 -26.67 11.23 3.81
CA ARG A 38 -26.37 10.37 2.66
C ARG A 38 -24.95 9.83 2.77
N SER A 39 -24.80 8.51 2.68
CA SER A 39 -23.47 7.92 2.63
C SER A 39 -22.76 8.25 1.31
N PRO A 40 -21.46 8.62 1.33
CA PRO A 40 -20.69 8.88 0.12
C PRO A 40 -20.32 7.60 -0.64
N ILE A 41 -20.51 6.42 -0.04
CA ILE A 41 -20.17 5.12 -0.61
C ILE A 41 -21.31 4.12 -0.42
N ARG A 42 -21.28 3.02 -1.18
CA ARG A 42 -22.21 1.90 -0.98
C ARG A 42 -21.86 1.10 0.28
N GLU A 43 -20.62 0.64 0.35
CA GLU A 43 -20.10 -0.21 1.43
C GLU A 43 -18.57 -0.15 1.45
N LYS A 44 -17.97 -0.39 2.60
CA LYS A 44 -16.52 -0.51 2.77
C LYS A 44 -16.10 -1.91 3.22
N ALA A 45 -14.88 -2.32 2.86
CA ALA A 45 -14.29 -3.56 3.35
C ALA A 45 -13.80 -3.40 4.79
N VAL A 46 -14.07 -4.40 5.64
CA VAL A 46 -13.67 -4.43 7.05
C VAL A 46 -12.88 -5.72 7.29
N PRO A 47 -11.72 -5.67 7.98
CA PRO A 47 -10.97 -6.86 8.29
C PRO A 47 -11.71 -7.74 9.31
N GLY A 48 -11.62 -9.05 9.14
CA GLY A 48 -11.97 -10.04 10.15
C GLY A 48 -11.00 -10.03 11.32
N LYS A 49 -11.27 -10.89 12.32
CA LYS A 49 -10.47 -10.96 13.55
C LYS A 49 -9.03 -11.40 13.33
N ASP A 50 -8.82 -12.24 12.31
CA ASP A 50 -7.53 -12.80 11.93
C ASP A 50 -6.96 -12.15 10.66
N GLU A 51 -7.50 -10.98 10.27
CA GLU A 51 -7.04 -10.22 9.11
C GLU A 51 -6.38 -8.91 9.59
N ASP A 52 -5.13 -8.73 9.20
CA ASP A 52 -4.32 -7.54 9.44
C ASP A 52 -3.43 -7.25 8.23
N THR A 53 -2.67 -6.15 8.28
CA THR A 53 -1.77 -5.78 7.19
C THR A 53 -0.79 -6.89 6.81
N ALA A 54 -0.29 -7.68 7.76
CA ALA A 54 0.67 -8.75 7.50
C ALA A 54 0.03 -9.92 6.74
N THR A 55 -1.08 -10.46 7.27
CA THR A 55 -1.81 -11.60 6.69
C THR A 55 -2.36 -11.27 5.31
N MET A 56 -2.94 -10.09 5.12
CA MET A 56 -3.39 -9.65 3.80
C MET A 56 -2.23 -9.47 2.81
N SER A 57 -1.07 -8.97 3.28
CA SER A 57 0.14 -8.86 2.46
C SER A 57 0.66 -10.22 2.01
N ILE A 58 0.60 -11.24 2.87
CA ILE A 58 0.99 -12.62 2.53
C ILE A 58 0.13 -13.16 1.38
N GLU A 59 -1.20 -12.99 1.46
CA GLU A 59 -2.11 -13.48 0.43
C GLU A 59 -1.93 -12.74 -0.90
N ALA A 60 -1.74 -11.41 -0.86
CA ALA A 60 -1.41 -10.62 -2.04
C ALA A 60 -0.06 -11.04 -2.64
N ALA A 61 0.97 -11.29 -1.82
CA ALA A 61 2.29 -11.73 -2.26
C ALA A 61 2.26 -13.12 -2.91
N ARG A 62 1.53 -14.08 -2.33
CA ARG A 62 1.33 -15.42 -2.92
C ARG A 62 0.67 -15.32 -4.29
N ASN A 63 -0.34 -14.46 -4.41
CA ASN A 63 -1.00 -14.18 -5.69
C ASN A 63 -0.05 -13.54 -6.72
N ALA A 64 0.85 -12.67 -6.28
CA ALA A 64 1.86 -12.07 -7.15
C ALA A 64 2.90 -13.10 -7.63
N LEU A 65 3.40 -13.94 -6.73
CA LEU A 65 4.31 -15.05 -7.04
C LEU A 65 3.69 -16.05 -8.01
N ALA A 66 2.44 -16.45 -7.77
CA ALA A 66 1.72 -17.37 -8.65
C ALA A 66 1.59 -16.84 -10.08
N ARG A 67 1.43 -15.52 -10.26
CA ARG A 67 1.39 -14.89 -11.59
C ARG A 67 2.78 -14.69 -12.20
N ALA A 68 3.79 -14.38 -11.39
CA ALA A 68 5.17 -14.24 -11.86
C ALA A 68 5.80 -15.57 -12.26
N GLN A 69 5.35 -16.69 -11.66
CA GLN A 69 5.91 -18.02 -11.85
C GLN A 69 7.43 -18.10 -11.58
N ILE A 70 7.90 -17.33 -10.61
CA ILE A 70 9.30 -17.35 -10.15
C ILE A 70 9.43 -18.11 -8.83
N ASP A 71 10.62 -18.65 -8.57
CA ASP A 71 10.99 -19.13 -7.24
C ASP A 71 11.03 -17.93 -6.26
N PRO A 72 10.31 -17.97 -5.12
CA PRO A 72 10.35 -16.93 -4.11
C PRO A 72 11.77 -16.58 -3.62
N GLN A 73 12.72 -17.52 -3.65
CA GLN A 73 14.11 -17.27 -3.25
C GLN A 73 14.85 -16.32 -4.20
N LEU A 74 14.32 -16.06 -5.39
CA LEU A 74 14.86 -15.06 -6.32
C LEU A 74 14.47 -13.63 -5.92
N LEU A 75 13.50 -13.44 -5.01
CA LEU A 75 13.16 -12.13 -4.48
C LEU A 75 14.30 -11.62 -3.59
N ARG A 76 15.00 -10.59 -4.07
CA ARG A 76 16.11 -9.96 -3.33
C ARG A 76 15.67 -8.85 -2.38
N ALA A 77 14.42 -8.43 -2.48
CA ALA A 77 13.77 -7.55 -1.52
C ALA A 77 12.28 -7.87 -1.37
N VAL A 78 11.77 -7.78 -0.14
CA VAL A 78 10.36 -7.86 0.24
C VAL A 78 10.02 -6.65 1.09
N TRP A 79 9.30 -5.70 0.49
CA TRP A 79 9.00 -4.40 1.07
C TRP A 79 7.50 -4.19 1.21
N VAL A 80 7.08 -3.81 2.42
CA VAL A 80 5.67 -3.56 2.73
C VAL A 80 5.50 -2.10 3.10
N GLY A 81 4.79 -1.36 2.27
CA GLY A 81 4.30 -0.02 2.56
C GLY A 81 2.93 -0.08 3.24
N SER A 82 2.84 0.54 4.40
CA SER A 82 1.59 0.64 5.16
C SER A 82 1.63 1.83 6.12
N GLU A 83 0.47 2.33 6.51
CA GLU A 83 0.30 3.19 7.67
C GLU A 83 -0.33 2.47 8.88
N SER A 84 -0.58 1.17 8.75
CA SER A 84 -1.25 0.32 9.74
C SER A 84 -0.48 -0.99 10.00
N HIS A 85 0.85 -0.89 10.09
CA HIS A 85 1.70 -2.01 10.51
C HIS A 85 1.29 -2.56 11.90
N PRO A 86 1.29 -3.90 12.09
CA PRO A 86 0.87 -4.51 13.35
C PRO A 86 1.87 -4.30 14.49
N TYR A 87 3.15 -4.08 14.15
CA TYR A 87 4.22 -3.85 15.12
C TYR A 87 4.93 -2.54 14.85
N ALA A 88 5.37 -1.87 15.92
CA ALA A 88 6.13 -0.62 15.82
C ALA A 88 7.59 -0.83 15.42
N VAL A 89 8.13 -2.04 15.60
CA VAL A 89 9.57 -2.33 15.40
C VAL A 89 9.79 -3.57 14.55
N LYS A 90 9.08 -4.67 14.85
CA LYS A 90 9.21 -5.91 14.07
C LYS A 90 8.65 -5.67 12.65
N PRO A 91 9.47 -5.75 11.58
CA PRO A 91 9.01 -5.41 10.26
C PRO A 91 8.02 -6.45 9.73
N THR A 92 6.93 -5.97 9.17
CA THR A 92 5.93 -6.72 8.41
C THR A 92 6.60 -7.44 7.23
N GLY A 93 7.55 -6.78 6.57
CA GLY A 93 8.34 -7.37 5.48
C GLY A 93 9.03 -8.69 5.84
N THR A 94 9.53 -8.86 7.06
CA THR A 94 10.18 -10.15 7.44
C THR A 94 9.15 -11.25 7.66
N ILE A 95 7.97 -10.91 8.20
CA ILE A 95 6.85 -11.84 8.36
C ILE A 95 6.40 -12.34 6.98
N VAL A 96 6.22 -11.42 6.03
CA VAL A 96 5.81 -11.75 4.66
C VAL A 96 6.88 -12.59 3.96
N ALA A 97 8.15 -12.17 4.03
CA ALA A 97 9.26 -12.87 3.37
C ALA A 97 9.38 -14.32 3.84
N GLU A 98 9.28 -14.56 5.15
CA GLU A 98 9.30 -15.90 5.72
C GLU A 98 8.10 -16.72 5.26
N ALA A 99 6.89 -16.15 5.32
CA ALA A 99 5.65 -16.85 4.99
C ALA A 99 5.51 -17.24 3.51
N ILE A 100 6.22 -16.55 2.60
CA ILE A 100 6.27 -16.87 1.17
C ILE A 100 7.52 -17.67 0.76
N GLY A 101 8.44 -17.96 1.70
CA GLY A 101 9.66 -18.73 1.43
C GLY A 101 10.78 -17.97 0.72
N ALA A 102 10.81 -16.63 0.83
CA ALA A 102 11.85 -15.78 0.23
C ALA A 102 13.11 -15.64 1.13
N THR A 103 13.05 -16.13 2.36
CA THR A 103 14.15 -16.13 3.32
C THR A 103 15.15 -17.27 3.04
N PRO A 104 16.38 -17.22 3.58
CA PRO A 104 16.94 -16.19 4.47
C PRO A 104 17.70 -15.06 3.77
N VAL A 105 17.95 -15.16 2.47
CA VAL A 105 18.83 -14.22 1.75
C VAL A 105 18.01 -13.20 0.97
N THR A 106 17.32 -12.31 1.69
CA THR A 106 16.51 -11.23 1.08
C THR A 106 16.53 -9.99 1.97
N LEU A 107 16.40 -8.81 1.37
CA LEU A 107 16.15 -7.59 2.13
C LEU A 107 14.67 -7.54 2.54
N ALA A 108 14.39 -7.15 3.78
CA ALA A 108 13.03 -6.98 4.25
C ALA A 108 12.90 -5.70 5.06
N ALA A 109 11.89 -4.89 4.76
CA ALA A 109 11.67 -3.61 5.43
C ALA A 109 10.22 -3.14 5.29
N ASP A 110 9.82 -2.27 6.21
CA ASP A 110 8.55 -1.58 6.22
C ASP A 110 8.74 -0.13 5.77
N TRP A 111 7.83 0.35 4.92
CA TRP A 111 7.83 1.70 4.39
C TRP A 111 6.65 2.47 4.98
N GLN A 112 6.89 3.71 5.41
CA GLN A 112 5.87 4.55 6.02
C GLN A 112 5.76 5.88 5.29
N PHE A 113 4.60 6.14 4.70
CA PHE A 113 4.24 7.42 4.10
C PHE A 113 2.72 7.49 3.85
N ALA A 114 1.89 7.36 4.89
CA ALA A 114 0.44 7.31 4.74
C ALA A 114 0.02 6.38 3.57
N CYS A 115 -0.97 6.78 2.78
CA CYS A 115 -1.40 6.08 1.56
C CYS A 115 -0.32 5.98 0.44
N LYS A 116 0.80 6.71 0.53
CA LYS A 116 1.89 6.69 -0.46
C LYS A 116 2.95 5.61 -0.17
N ALA A 117 2.92 4.99 1.01
CA ALA A 117 3.95 4.04 1.44
C ALA A 117 4.25 2.93 0.42
N GLY A 118 3.21 2.33 -0.17
CA GLY A 118 3.37 1.26 -1.17
C GLY A 118 3.98 1.74 -2.49
N THR A 119 3.74 2.99 -2.89
CA THR A 119 4.37 3.55 -4.11
C THR A 119 5.81 3.95 -3.86
N GLU A 120 6.19 4.36 -2.64
CA GLU A 120 7.61 4.55 -2.25
C GLU A 120 8.38 3.22 -2.25
N ALA A 121 7.79 2.15 -1.70
CA ALA A 121 8.35 0.80 -1.80
C ALA A 121 8.54 0.38 -3.27
N THR A 122 7.63 0.79 -4.15
CA THR A 122 7.72 0.52 -5.59
C THR A 122 8.83 1.33 -6.25
N GLN A 123 9.02 2.60 -5.90
CA GLN A 123 10.14 3.42 -6.38
C GLN A 123 11.48 2.78 -6.01
N ALA A 124 11.60 2.32 -4.77
CA ALA A 124 12.79 1.59 -4.32
C ALA A 124 12.98 0.30 -5.13
N ALA A 125 11.92 -0.46 -5.41
CA ALA A 125 12.00 -1.71 -6.16
C ALA A 125 12.45 -1.50 -7.61
N ILE A 126 11.95 -0.44 -8.26
CA ILE A 126 12.39 -0.01 -9.59
C ILE A 126 13.88 0.32 -9.60
N GLY A 127 14.35 1.12 -8.64
CA GLY A 127 15.78 1.46 -8.54
C GLY A 127 16.65 0.24 -8.23
N PHE A 128 16.20 -0.63 -7.33
CA PHE A 128 16.91 -1.83 -6.92
C PHE A 128 17.12 -2.80 -8.08
N VAL A 129 16.04 -3.17 -8.79
CA VAL A 129 16.12 -4.05 -9.97
C VAL A 129 16.80 -3.34 -11.14
N GLY A 130 16.46 -2.08 -11.34
CA GLY A 130 16.99 -1.24 -12.41
C GLY A 130 18.49 -0.97 -12.33
N SER A 131 19.08 -1.06 -11.14
CA SER A 131 20.53 -0.98 -10.92
C SER A 131 21.26 -2.30 -11.17
N GLY A 132 20.53 -3.42 -11.25
CA GLY A 132 21.11 -4.76 -11.33
C GLY A 132 21.51 -5.38 -9.98
N MET A 133 21.15 -4.75 -8.85
CA MET A 133 21.45 -5.28 -7.51
C MET A 133 20.69 -6.59 -7.19
N GLY A 134 19.57 -6.81 -7.87
CA GLY A 134 18.87 -8.09 -7.91
C GLY A 134 17.88 -8.13 -9.08
N ASP A 135 17.43 -9.33 -9.46
CA ASP A 135 16.52 -9.48 -10.59
C ASP A 135 15.06 -9.22 -10.24
N TYR A 136 14.66 -9.46 -8.99
CA TYR A 136 13.27 -9.26 -8.55
C TYR A 136 13.20 -8.62 -7.17
N ALA A 137 12.22 -7.72 -7.02
CA ALA A 137 11.85 -7.12 -5.75
C ALA A 137 10.33 -7.11 -5.61
N LEU A 138 9.83 -7.54 -4.46
CA LEU A 138 8.42 -7.52 -4.11
C LEU A 138 8.11 -6.22 -3.35
N SER A 139 7.22 -5.42 -3.91
CA SER A 139 6.68 -4.20 -3.31
C SER A 139 5.20 -4.41 -3.00
N ILE A 140 4.78 -4.08 -1.77
CA ILE A 140 3.40 -4.25 -1.31
C ILE A 140 2.91 -2.92 -0.77
N GLY A 141 1.69 -2.53 -1.14
CA GLY A 141 0.92 -1.49 -0.46
C GLY A 141 -0.31 -2.14 0.17
N MET A 142 -0.39 -2.20 1.50
CA MET A 142 -1.45 -2.90 2.21
C MET A 142 -1.83 -2.14 3.47
N ASP A 143 -3.13 -1.95 3.69
CA ASP A 143 -3.60 -1.24 4.87
C ASP A 143 -4.92 -1.79 5.43
N THR A 144 -5.03 -1.67 6.75
CA THR A 144 -6.30 -1.62 7.49
C THR A 144 -6.51 -0.18 7.94
N ALA A 145 -7.06 0.68 7.08
CA ALA A 145 -7.27 2.09 7.40
C ALA A 145 -8.30 2.23 8.53
N GLN A 146 -8.02 3.13 9.49
CA GLN A 146 -8.85 3.34 10.66
C GLN A 146 -9.55 4.70 10.57
N GLY A 147 -10.86 4.70 10.80
CA GLY A 147 -11.68 5.92 10.94
C GLY A 147 -12.29 5.96 12.33
N ARG A 148 -12.30 7.13 12.97
CA ARG A 148 -12.86 7.30 14.31
C ARG A 148 -14.40 7.14 14.26
N PRO A 149 -15.04 6.49 15.24
CA PRO A 149 -16.49 6.43 15.34
C PRO A 149 -17.14 7.82 15.25
N GLY A 150 -18.11 7.97 14.34
CA GLY A 150 -18.85 9.21 14.09
C GLY A 150 -18.11 10.23 13.21
N ASP A 151 -16.89 9.92 12.76
CA ASP A 151 -16.09 10.78 11.90
C ASP A 151 -16.40 10.55 10.42
N ALA A 152 -16.24 11.57 9.57
CA ALA A 152 -16.45 11.44 8.13
C ALA A 152 -15.57 10.36 7.49
N LEU A 153 -14.34 10.17 8.00
CA LEU A 153 -13.40 9.14 7.58
C LEU A 153 -13.93 7.72 7.88
N GLU A 154 -14.83 7.55 8.85
CA GLU A 154 -15.42 6.23 9.13
C GLU A 154 -16.12 5.65 7.90
N TYR A 155 -16.71 6.48 7.05
CA TYR A 155 -17.32 6.01 5.81
C TYR A 155 -16.29 5.42 4.86
N THR A 156 -15.12 6.03 4.71
CA THR A 156 -14.18 5.73 3.62
C THR A 156 -12.94 4.93 4.05
N ALA A 157 -12.65 4.84 5.35
CA ALA A 157 -11.58 4.00 5.89
C ALA A 157 -11.94 2.52 5.80
N GLY A 158 -11.32 1.81 4.86
CA GLY A 158 -11.47 0.37 4.66
C GLY A 158 -10.14 -0.38 4.72
N ALA A 159 -10.18 -1.66 4.39
CA ALA A 159 -9.01 -2.52 4.39
C ALA A 159 -8.77 -3.22 3.03
N GLY A 160 -7.51 -3.41 2.69
CA GLY A 160 -7.07 -4.11 1.49
C GLY A 160 -5.80 -3.51 0.89
N GLY A 161 -5.38 -4.04 -0.24
CA GLY A 161 -4.15 -3.61 -0.90
C GLY A 161 -3.70 -4.52 -2.03
N ALA A 162 -2.48 -4.27 -2.49
CA ALA A 162 -1.88 -4.95 -3.63
C ALA A 162 -0.38 -5.20 -3.44
N ALA A 163 0.11 -6.23 -4.12
CA ALA A 163 1.49 -6.65 -4.19
C ALA A 163 1.94 -6.68 -5.65
N TYR A 164 3.14 -6.19 -5.92
CA TYR A 164 3.74 -6.15 -7.25
C TYR A 164 5.16 -6.68 -7.16
N ILE A 165 5.50 -7.64 -8.03
CA ILE A 165 6.87 -8.07 -8.24
C ILE A 165 7.42 -7.24 -9.39
N ILE A 166 8.40 -6.40 -9.09
CA ILE A 166 9.18 -5.67 -10.08
C ILE A 166 10.31 -6.60 -10.53
N GLY A 167 10.49 -6.70 -11.84
CA GLY A 167 11.46 -7.58 -12.45
C GLY A 167 11.95 -7.07 -13.81
N PRO A 168 12.68 -7.91 -14.56
CA PRO A 168 13.22 -7.55 -15.87
C PRO A 168 12.11 -7.22 -16.87
N ALA A 169 12.28 -6.19 -17.68
CA ALA A 169 11.28 -5.76 -18.66
C ALA A 169 10.89 -6.88 -19.65
N GLU A 170 11.81 -7.78 -19.97
CA GLU A 170 11.61 -8.88 -20.92
C GLU A 170 10.58 -9.91 -20.42
N GLN A 171 10.32 -9.93 -19.12
CA GLN A 171 9.39 -10.85 -18.46
C GLN A 171 8.12 -10.13 -17.97
N ALA A 172 8.04 -8.82 -18.15
CA ALA A 172 7.00 -8.01 -17.54
C ALA A 172 5.69 -8.06 -18.34
N CYS A 173 4.56 -8.16 -17.62
CA CYS A 173 3.24 -7.95 -18.21
C CYS A 173 2.90 -6.46 -18.38
N ALA A 174 3.63 -5.57 -17.71
CA ALA A 174 3.51 -4.12 -17.85
C ALA A 174 4.88 -3.45 -17.64
N LEU A 175 5.28 -2.61 -18.60
CA LEU A 175 6.55 -1.89 -18.55
C LEU A 175 6.46 -0.63 -17.70
N ILE A 176 7.50 -0.36 -16.91
CA ILE A 176 7.64 0.90 -16.19
C ILE A 176 8.58 1.79 -16.99
N GLN A 177 8.00 2.76 -17.71
CA GLN A 177 8.76 3.63 -18.60
C GLN A 177 9.52 4.69 -17.82
N ARG A 178 8.82 5.41 -16.94
CA ARG A 178 9.32 6.53 -16.13
C ARG A 178 8.47 6.67 -14.88
N THR A 179 9.02 7.27 -13.85
CA THR A 179 8.28 7.65 -12.64
C THR A 179 8.60 9.07 -12.21
N GLY A 180 7.63 9.72 -11.56
CA GLY A 180 7.79 11.03 -10.94
C GLY A 180 7.27 10.97 -9.51
N SER A 181 7.87 11.75 -8.64
CA SER A 181 7.43 11.89 -7.25
C SER A 181 7.37 13.37 -6.89
N TYR A 182 6.23 13.80 -6.36
CA TYR A 182 6.04 15.15 -5.83
C TYR A 182 5.73 15.04 -4.35
N VAL A 183 6.46 15.78 -3.52
CA VAL A 183 6.36 15.69 -2.06
C VAL A 183 6.66 17.02 -1.41
N SER A 184 5.92 17.31 -0.34
CA SER A 184 6.17 18.43 0.57
C SER A 184 5.83 18.04 2.00
N ASP A 185 6.34 18.78 2.98
CA ASP A 185 5.90 18.67 4.37
C ASP A 185 4.56 19.41 4.52
N THR A 186 3.47 18.68 4.30
CA THR A 186 2.10 19.18 4.46
C THR A 186 1.42 18.33 5.53
N THR A 187 1.10 18.95 6.68
CA THR A 187 0.42 18.25 7.79
C THR A 187 -1.10 18.25 7.57
N ASP A 188 -1.58 17.43 6.64
CA ASP A 188 -3.00 17.30 6.33
C ASP A 188 -3.65 16.02 6.88
N PHE A 189 -2.89 14.93 7.00
CA PHE A 189 -3.33 13.67 7.60
C PHE A 189 -2.19 13.02 8.38
N TRP A 190 -2.44 12.64 9.64
CA TRP A 190 -1.40 12.04 10.49
C TRP A 190 -1.97 11.16 11.60
N ARG A 191 -1.16 10.24 12.10
CA ARG A 191 -1.47 9.45 13.30
C ARG A 191 -0.25 9.44 14.21
N ARG A 192 -0.42 9.87 15.46
CA ARG A 192 0.68 9.86 16.43
C ARG A 192 0.97 8.42 16.89
N PRO A 193 2.19 8.12 17.34
CA PRO A 193 2.47 6.89 18.06
C PRO A 193 1.45 6.67 19.18
N THR A 194 1.10 5.41 19.44
CA THR A 194 0.12 4.94 20.45
C THR A 194 -1.34 5.38 20.25
N THR A 195 -1.62 6.32 19.35
CA THR A 195 -3.00 6.68 18.98
C THR A 195 -3.59 5.69 17.98
N HIS A 196 -4.83 5.27 18.25
CA HIS A 196 -5.51 4.28 17.41
C HIS A 196 -6.07 4.90 16.12
N TYR A 197 -6.73 6.06 16.23
CA TYR A 197 -7.32 6.76 15.09
C TYR A 197 -6.42 7.90 14.60
N PRO A 198 -6.38 8.16 13.29
CA PRO A 198 -5.70 9.33 12.74
C PRO A 198 -6.42 10.64 13.10
N SER A 199 -5.74 11.74 12.79
CA SER A 199 -6.26 13.09 12.70
C SER A 199 -6.11 13.57 11.26
N HIS A 200 -7.02 14.44 10.82
CA HIS A 200 -6.97 15.05 9.50
C HIS A 200 -7.41 16.51 9.55
N ALA A 201 -6.95 17.30 8.58
CA ALA A 201 -7.27 18.71 8.41
C ALA A 201 -8.55 18.92 7.56
N GLU A 202 -9.36 17.88 7.39
CA GLU A 202 -10.65 17.88 6.68
C GLU A 202 -10.50 18.40 5.25
N ARG A 203 -11.12 19.55 4.92
CA ARG A 203 -11.05 20.16 3.59
C ARG A 203 -9.61 20.42 3.14
N PHE A 204 -8.69 20.66 4.08
CA PHE A 204 -7.29 20.92 3.78
C PHE A 204 -6.51 19.66 3.35
N SER A 205 -7.03 18.47 3.68
CA SER A 205 -6.56 17.20 3.09
C SER A 205 -6.92 17.07 1.61
N GLY A 206 -7.95 17.78 1.15
CA GLY A 206 -8.25 17.95 -0.27
C GLY A 206 -7.36 19.02 -0.90
N ASP A 207 -7.56 20.28 -0.49
CA ASP A 207 -6.82 21.44 -0.98
C ASP A 207 -6.26 22.25 0.21
N PRO A 208 -4.94 22.36 0.40
CA PRO A 208 -3.87 22.07 -0.57
C PRO A 208 -3.28 20.65 -0.55
N GLY A 209 -3.73 19.75 0.34
CA GLY A 209 -3.17 18.40 0.52
C GLY A 209 -3.15 17.59 -0.78
N TYR A 210 -4.20 16.83 -1.07
CA TYR A 210 -4.25 15.94 -2.22
C TYR A 210 -4.06 16.65 -3.58
N PHE A 211 -4.85 17.70 -3.86
CA PHE A 211 -4.85 18.36 -5.16
C PHE A 211 -3.58 19.16 -5.43
N GLY A 212 -2.99 19.75 -4.39
CA GLY A 212 -1.70 20.45 -4.49
C GLY A 212 -0.52 19.52 -4.78
N HIS A 213 -0.67 18.20 -4.58
CA HIS A 213 0.38 17.23 -4.90
C HIS A 213 0.13 16.48 -6.22
N VAL A 214 -1.10 16.03 -6.47
CA VAL A 214 -1.41 15.19 -7.65
C VAL A 214 -1.40 16.00 -8.95
N VAL A 215 -1.91 17.24 -8.94
CA VAL A 215 -1.95 18.07 -10.16
C VAL A 215 -0.53 18.44 -10.62
N PRO A 216 0.37 18.96 -9.76
CA PRO A 216 1.75 19.21 -10.17
C PRO A 216 2.52 17.94 -10.55
N ALA A 217 2.28 16.81 -9.86
CA ALA A 217 2.91 15.54 -10.20
C ALA A 217 2.55 15.05 -11.62
N ALA A 218 1.32 15.31 -12.07
CA ALA A 218 0.87 14.94 -13.41
C ALA A 218 1.32 15.93 -14.50
N ALA A 219 1.64 17.17 -14.13
CA ALA A 219 2.07 18.23 -15.05
C ALA A 219 3.61 18.29 -15.24
N ALA A 220 4.37 17.76 -14.28
CA ALA A 220 5.83 17.65 -14.33
C ALA A 220 6.28 16.53 -15.26
#